data_AF-A0A2V9RI71-F1
#
_entry.id   AF-A0A2V9RI71-F1
#
_cell.length_a   1.000
_cell.length_b   1.000
_cell.length_c   1.000
_cell.angle_alpha   90.00
_cell.angle_beta   90.00
_cell.angle_gamma   90.00
#
_symmetry.space_group_name_H-M   'P 1'
#
loop_
_entity.id
_entity.type
_entity.pdbx_description
1 polymer ?
#
loop_
_entity_poly.entity_id
_entity_poly.type
_entity_poly.pdbx_seq_one_letter_code
_entity_poly.pdbx_strand_id
1 'polypeptide(L)'
;MLLAEFAPAATVSTRTLTNSHSRSRKLNESSHANKRMRHLARSRTQRSRVVRASAHRRRHRYYERFTANSFMEDASEGDVTAGEDPIVRQAAIDALGNMNGTVLAIEPTSGRVLAMVNQKLALSSGAQPCSTIKLSVALAALSEDLITKDTEIRLGRRSRMNLTTALARSNNAYFEALGRQLGFEKVSFYAHEFGLGELAGYNIPGEQMGIYPEEEISAKLGGVGKMCSFGEGISMTPLQLGAMVSAIANGGTLYYLQHPTSADQVANFEPRVKRHLDIAPLIPEISDGMAGAVMFGTARSVKLNFSEEEILGKTGTCSKSGTRYGWFASYAKTDVGRIVTVVFLQGGRPTYGPKAAEIAGRMYRGLYDHSFFAAKPLLPNDAADVKSEIKPTEIKATNTPQ
;
A
#
# COMPACT_ATOMS: atom_id res chain seq x y z
N MET A 1 21.52 44.49 -66.92
CA MET A 1 20.06 44.33 -67.12
C MET A 1 19.36 44.75 -65.84
N LEU A 2 18.10 45.21 -65.98
CA LEU A 2 17.06 45.57 -65.00
C LEU A 2 17.35 45.27 -63.50
N LEU A 3 17.26 46.24 -62.57
CA LEU A 3 16.03 46.82 -61.96
C LEU A 3 15.24 45.78 -61.10
N ALA A 4 14.70 46.06 -59.90
CA ALA A 4 14.82 47.17 -58.92
C ALA A 4 14.13 46.73 -57.60
N GLU A 5 14.03 47.43 -56.46
CA GLU A 5 14.53 48.75 -55.97
C GLU A 5 14.60 48.75 -54.41
N PHE A 6 14.83 49.92 -53.78
CA PHE A 6 14.56 50.23 -52.36
C PHE A 6 13.10 50.80 -52.24
N ALA A 7 12.49 51.23 -51.12
CA ALA A 7 12.98 51.79 -49.84
C ALA A 7 11.92 51.69 -48.70
N PRO A 8 12.24 52.04 -47.44
CA PRO A 8 11.34 51.88 -46.29
C PRO A 8 10.76 53.19 -45.71
N ALA A 9 9.88 53.01 -44.72
CA ALA A 9 9.55 53.93 -43.62
C ALA A 9 8.77 55.23 -43.92
N ALA A 10 7.90 55.58 -42.96
CA ALA A 10 7.33 56.92 -42.80
C ALA A 10 7.54 57.37 -41.34
N THR A 11 8.15 58.54 -41.12
CA THR A 11 8.47 59.06 -39.79
C THR A 11 8.36 60.58 -39.81
N VAL A 12 7.55 61.19 -38.93
CA VAL A 12 7.48 62.65 -38.75
C VAL A 12 7.26 63.00 -37.27
N SER A 13 7.84 64.13 -36.84
CA SER A 13 7.72 64.72 -35.49
C SER A 13 7.70 66.26 -35.60
N THR A 14 7.37 67.06 -34.59
CA THR A 14 7.31 66.78 -33.13
C THR A 14 5.95 67.27 -32.54
N ARG A 15 5.73 68.00 -31.42
CA ARG A 15 6.59 68.66 -30.42
C ARG A 15 5.87 68.75 -29.05
N THR A 16 6.66 69.08 -28.02
CA THR A 16 6.31 69.28 -26.60
C THR A 16 5.29 70.37 -26.30
N LEU A 17 4.47 70.19 -25.25
CA LEU A 17 4.09 71.25 -24.30
C LEU A 17 3.96 70.71 -22.86
N THR A 18 3.94 71.63 -21.89
CA THR A 18 4.37 71.48 -20.48
C THR A 18 3.31 71.03 -19.45
N ASN A 19 3.81 70.64 -18.26
CA ASN A 19 3.07 70.34 -17.02
C ASN A 19 1.84 71.21 -16.71
N SER A 20 0.80 70.60 -16.13
CA SER A 20 -0.06 71.24 -15.10
C SER A 20 -0.76 70.21 -14.21
N HIS A 21 -1.13 70.59 -12.97
CA HIS A 21 -1.90 69.74 -12.06
C HIS A 21 -3.41 69.81 -12.35
N SER A 22 -4.06 68.64 -12.54
CA SER A 22 -5.52 68.55 -12.60
C SER A 22 -6.13 68.29 -11.22
N ARG A 23 -6.96 69.21 -10.74
CA ARG A 23 -7.64 69.09 -9.43
C ARG A 23 -8.84 68.15 -9.50
N SER A 24 -8.99 67.30 -8.49
CA SER A 24 -10.23 66.52 -8.28
C SER A 24 -11.43 67.44 -8.10
N ARG A 25 -12.35 67.43 -9.08
CA ARG A 25 -13.57 68.22 -9.08
C ARG A 25 -14.68 67.44 -8.39
N LYS A 26 -14.83 67.62 -7.07
CA LYS A 26 -15.96 67.06 -6.29
C LYS A 26 -17.30 67.50 -6.90
N LEU A 27 -18.11 66.53 -7.31
CA LEU A 27 -19.54 66.74 -7.55
C LEU A 27 -20.26 66.63 -6.20
N ASN A 28 -20.92 67.70 -5.76
CA ASN A 28 -21.80 67.62 -4.60
C ASN A 28 -23.16 67.07 -5.05
N GLU A 29 -23.56 65.91 -4.51
CA GLU A 29 -24.92 65.40 -4.67
C GLU A 29 -25.94 66.33 -3.99
N SER A 30 -27.11 66.49 -4.61
CA SER A 30 -28.14 67.38 -4.08
C SER A 30 -28.86 66.79 -2.86
N SER A 31 -29.31 67.67 -1.96
CA SER A 31 -30.06 67.32 -0.74
C SER A 31 -31.29 66.42 -1.02
N HIS A 32 -31.92 66.57 -2.19
CA HIS A 32 -33.07 65.77 -2.61
C HIS A 32 -32.72 64.30 -2.91
N ALA A 33 -31.54 64.01 -3.46
CA ALA A 33 -31.10 62.63 -3.69
C ALA A 33 -30.94 61.89 -2.34
N ASN A 34 -30.27 62.53 -1.38
CA ASN A 34 -30.06 61.98 -0.05
C ASN A 34 -31.37 61.81 0.75
N LYS A 35 -32.35 62.71 0.60
CA LYS A 35 -33.70 62.49 1.16
C LYS A 35 -34.40 61.28 0.55
N ARG A 36 -34.33 61.08 -0.77
CA ARG A 36 -34.99 59.94 -1.46
C ARG A 36 -34.39 58.59 -1.01
N MET A 37 -33.06 58.49 -0.92
CA MET A 37 -32.39 57.29 -0.39
C MET A 37 -32.77 57.00 1.08
N ARG A 38 -32.85 58.02 1.95
CA ARG A 38 -33.24 57.84 3.36
C ARG A 38 -34.67 57.33 3.55
N HIS A 39 -35.60 57.65 2.64
CA HIS A 39 -36.95 57.07 2.67
C HIS A 39 -36.98 55.62 2.18
N LEU A 40 -36.28 55.29 1.08
CA LEU A 40 -36.15 53.91 0.58
C LEU A 40 -35.44 52.98 1.58
N ALA A 41 -34.47 53.50 2.35
CA ALA A 41 -33.82 52.75 3.42
C ALA A 41 -34.74 52.47 4.62
N ARG A 42 -35.77 53.30 4.84
CA ARG A 42 -36.70 53.17 5.98
C ARG A 42 -37.97 52.35 5.67
N SER A 43 -38.36 52.21 4.40
CA SER A 43 -39.54 51.39 4.03
C SER A 43 -39.26 49.88 3.98
N ARG A 44 -37.99 49.44 4.05
CA ARG A 44 -37.59 48.03 3.90
C ARG A 44 -37.24 47.31 5.22
N THR A 45 -37.40 47.95 6.37
CA THR A 45 -37.18 47.33 7.69
C THR A 45 -38.42 46.59 8.20
N GLN A 46 -38.82 45.52 7.52
CA GLN A 46 -39.53 44.45 8.24
C GLN A 46 -38.59 43.90 9.31
N ARG A 47 -39.03 43.89 10.58
CA ARG A 47 -38.31 43.22 11.67
C ARG A 47 -38.45 41.71 11.51
N SER A 48 -37.70 41.11 10.58
CA SER A 48 -37.46 39.67 10.59
C SER A 48 -36.76 39.32 11.91
N ARG A 49 -37.52 38.70 12.81
CA ARG A 49 -37.05 38.30 14.13
C ARG A 49 -36.06 37.15 13.93
N VAL A 50 -34.77 37.46 13.79
CA VAL A 50 -33.71 36.47 13.60
C VAL A 50 -33.59 35.65 14.88
N VAL A 51 -34.44 34.63 14.98
CA VAL A 51 -34.24 33.51 15.88
C VAL A 51 -32.92 32.88 15.44
N ARG A 52 -31.87 33.07 16.24
CA ARG A 52 -30.69 32.20 16.18
C ARG A 52 -31.16 30.82 16.61
N ALA A 53 -31.70 30.06 15.66
CA ALA A 53 -31.86 28.63 15.81
C ALA A 53 -30.47 28.08 16.08
N SER A 54 -30.20 27.73 17.35
CA SER A 54 -29.06 26.94 17.74
C SER A 54 -29.24 25.58 17.08
N ALA A 55 -28.72 25.47 15.85
CA ALA A 55 -28.69 24.23 15.10
C ALA A 55 -27.72 23.28 15.82
N HIS A 56 -28.23 22.67 16.90
CA HIS A 56 -27.66 21.50 17.53
C HIS A 56 -27.65 20.40 16.47
N ARG A 57 -26.59 20.38 15.67
CA ARG A 57 -26.18 19.21 14.90
C ARG A 57 -26.04 18.09 15.91
N ARG A 58 -27.10 17.30 16.06
CA ARG A 58 -27.06 15.99 16.71
C ARG A 58 -25.97 15.23 15.96
N ARG A 59 -24.76 15.21 16.53
CA ARG A 59 -23.69 14.33 16.09
C ARG A 59 -24.18 12.93 16.42
N HIS A 60 -24.92 12.33 15.48
CA HIS A 60 -25.22 10.91 15.49
C HIS A 60 -23.86 10.22 15.49
N ARG A 61 -23.42 9.81 16.69
CA ARG A 61 -22.22 9.01 16.86
C ARG A 61 -22.56 7.65 16.28
N TYR A 62 -22.25 7.47 15.00
CA TYR A 62 -22.33 6.17 14.37
C TYR A 62 -21.30 5.27 15.05
N TYR A 63 -21.77 4.44 15.97
CA TYR A 63 -20.99 3.37 16.57
C TYR A 63 -21.21 2.12 15.71
N GLU A 64 -20.16 1.69 15.00
CA GLU A 64 -20.12 0.36 14.40
C GLU A 64 -20.45 -0.68 15.49
N ARG A 65 -21.55 -1.43 15.30
CA ARG A 65 -21.88 -2.58 16.14
C ARG A 65 -21.18 -3.79 15.56
N PHE A 66 -20.38 -4.45 16.39
CA PHE A 66 -19.71 -5.70 16.03
C PHE A 66 -20.39 -6.87 16.73
N THR A 67 -20.50 -7.99 16.02
CA THR A 67 -21.16 -9.22 16.48
C THR A 67 -20.23 -10.44 16.45
N ALA A 68 -19.17 -10.41 15.62
CA ALA A 68 -18.17 -11.46 15.58
C ALA A 68 -17.21 -11.37 16.78
N ASN A 69 -16.84 -12.52 17.36
CA ASN A 69 -15.86 -12.59 18.45
C ASN A 69 -14.45 -12.25 17.94
N SER A 70 -13.72 -11.43 18.68
CA SER A 70 -12.32 -11.06 18.42
C SER A 70 -11.31 -12.07 18.94
N PHE A 71 -11.76 -13.03 19.75
CA PHE A 71 -10.92 -14.01 20.43
C PHE A 71 -11.33 -15.45 20.08
N MET A 72 -10.39 -16.36 20.25
CA MET A 72 -10.46 -17.78 19.93
C MET A 72 -9.56 -18.51 20.94
N GLU A 73 -9.99 -19.67 21.44
CA GLU A 73 -9.25 -20.40 22.47
C GLU A 73 -8.15 -21.27 21.81
N ASP A 74 -8.51 -22.12 20.85
CA ASP A 74 -7.57 -23.02 20.15
C ASP A 74 -7.32 -22.60 18.70
N ALA A 75 -6.55 -21.52 18.51
CA ALA A 75 -6.29 -20.97 17.16
C ALA A 75 -5.50 -21.91 16.23
N SER A 76 -4.82 -22.93 16.75
CA SER A 76 -4.04 -23.92 15.98
C SER A 76 -4.64 -25.33 15.95
N GLU A 77 -5.92 -25.49 16.32
CA GLU A 77 -6.59 -26.80 16.28
C GLU A 77 -6.69 -27.32 14.84
N GLY A 78 -6.15 -28.51 14.59
CA GLY A 78 -6.21 -29.17 13.28
C GLY A 78 -5.19 -28.67 12.24
N ASP A 79 -4.27 -27.77 12.61
CA ASP A 79 -3.14 -27.38 11.76
C ASP A 79 -2.22 -28.58 11.47
N VAL A 80 -1.81 -28.75 10.21
CA VAL A 80 -0.81 -29.76 9.79
C VAL A 80 0.59 -29.14 9.86
N THR A 81 1.42 -29.60 10.79
CA THR A 81 2.63 -28.88 11.23
C THR A 81 3.96 -29.54 10.87
N ALA A 82 3.98 -30.80 10.46
CA ALA A 82 5.18 -31.64 10.45
C ALA A 82 6.21 -31.35 9.33
N GLY A 83 6.00 -30.32 8.51
CA GLY A 83 7.00 -29.74 7.60
C GLY A 83 7.22 -28.22 7.78
N GLU A 84 6.64 -27.63 8.81
CA GLU A 84 6.89 -26.23 9.22
C GLU A 84 8.21 -26.10 9.99
N ASP A 85 8.77 -24.89 10.05
CA ASP A 85 9.90 -24.57 10.92
C ASP A 85 9.38 -24.35 12.37
N PRO A 86 9.88 -25.09 13.37
CA PRO A 86 9.34 -25.04 14.73
C PRO A 86 9.61 -23.71 15.44
N ILE A 87 10.70 -23.00 15.12
CA ILE A 87 11.01 -21.70 15.71
C ILE A 87 10.07 -20.64 15.12
N VAL A 88 9.90 -20.66 13.80
CA VAL A 88 8.98 -19.73 13.11
C VAL A 88 7.53 -19.96 13.53
N ARG A 89 7.12 -21.24 13.69
CA ARG A 89 5.77 -21.59 14.16
C ARG A 89 5.53 -21.17 15.61
N GLN A 90 6.47 -21.41 16.53
CA GLN A 90 6.33 -21.00 17.92
C GLN A 90 6.22 -19.47 18.03
N ALA A 91 7.10 -18.73 17.34
CA ALA A 91 7.04 -17.26 17.29
C ALA A 91 5.72 -16.73 16.68
N ALA A 92 5.11 -17.46 15.74
CA ALA A 92 3.80 -17.11 15.17
C ALA A 92 2.64 -17.36 16.14
N ILE A 93 2.67 -18.47 16.91
CA ILE A 93 1.68 -18.81 17.94
C ILE A 93 1.71 -17.78 19.07
N ASP A 94 2.89 -17.53 19.65
CA ASP A 94 3.06 -16.59 20.78
C ASP A 94 2.73 -15.14 20.39
N ALA A 95 2.97 -14.78 19.12
CA ALA A 95 2.59 -13.48 18.58
C ALA A 95 1.06 -13.31 18.46
N LEU A 96 0.36 -14.32 17.93
CA LEU A 96 -1.09 -14.30 17.74
C LEU A 96 -1.85 -14.35 19.06
N GLY A 97 -1.41 -15.24 19.97
CA GLY A 97 -2.13 -15.56 21.20
C GLY A 97 -3.57 -15.98 20.92
N ASN A 98 -4.50 -15.53 21.77
CA ASN A 98 -5.92 -15.87 21.66
C ASN A 98 -6.73 -14.99 20.67
N MET A 99 -6.08 -14.27 19.75
CA MET A 99 -6.78 -13.42 18.77
C MET A 99 -7.40 -14.27 17.65
N ASN A 100 -8.67 -14.01 17.31
CA ASN A 100 -9.34 -14.66 16.18
C ASN A 100 -8.71 -14.20 14.85
N GLY A 101 -7.80 -15.01 14.34
CA GLY A 101 -6.95 -14.66 13.21
C GLY A 101 -6.00 -15.79 12.82
N THR A 102 -5.12 -15.49 11.87
CA THR A 102 -4.09 -16.37 11.33
C THR A 102 -2.78 -15.60 11.17
N VAL A 103 -1.66 -16.31 11.32
CA VAL A 103 -0.31 -15.83 11.02
C VAL A 103 0.31 -16.79 10.02
N LEU A 104 0.75 -16.24 8.88
CA LEU A 104 1.42 -16.94 7.79
C LEU A 104 2.83 -16.40 7.63
N ALA A 105 3.81 -17.30 7.53
CA ALA A 105 5.22 -16.99 7.41
C ALA A 105 5.81 -17.68 6.18
N ILE A 106 6.43 -16.91 5.29
CA ILE A 106 6.91 -17.38 3.98
C ILE A 106 8.37 -16.99 3.78
N GLU A 107 9.17 -17.92 3.28
CA GLU A 107 10.50 -17.67 2.70
C GLU A 107 10.32 -17.14 1.26
N PRO A 108 10.58 -15.84 1.00
CA PRO A 108 10.14 -15.20 -0.23
C PRO A 108 10.96 -15.62 -1.45
N THR A 109 12.19 -16.12 -1.26
CA THR A 109 13.09 -16.59 -2.32
C THR A 109 12.79 -18.02 -2.79
N SER A 110 11.82 -18.71 -2.18
CA SER A 110 11.49 -20.10 -2.50
C SER A 110 9.99 -20.37 -2.62
N GLY A 111 9.15 -19.52 -2.00
CA GLY A 111 7.72 -19.79 -1.82
C GLY A 111 7.41 -20.77 -0.68
N ARG A 112 8.42 -21.25 0.06
CA ARG A 112 8.18 -22.16 1.19
C ARG A 112 7.41 -21.45 2.29
N VAL A 113 6.26 -22.00 2.66
CA VAL A 113 5.55 -21.65 3.89
C VAL A 113 6.35 -22.24 5.06
N LEU A 114 6.98 -21.36 5.83
CA LEU A 114 7.74 -21.72 7.02
C LEU A 114 6.84 -21.98 8.22
N ALA A 115 5.71 -21.28 8.34
CA ALA A 115 4.67 -21.57 9.31
C ALA A 115 3.29 -21.07 8.86
N MET A 116 2.23 -21.79 9.21
CA MET A 116 0.85 -21.37 9.01
C MET A 116 0.03 -21.71 10.26
N VAL A 117 -0.30 -20.69 11.05
CA VAL A 117 -1.11 -20.82 12.27
C VAL A 117 -2.55 -20.47 11.94
N ASN A 118 -3.51 -21.31 12.35
CA ASN A 118 -4.91 -21.26 11.91
C ASN A 118 -5.05 -21.45 10.39
N GLN A 119 -4.62 -22.62 9.91
CA GLN A 119 -4.64 -23.01 8.51
C GLN A 119 -6.08 -22.96 7.95
N LYS A 120 -7.08 -23.31 8.77
CA LYS A 120 -8.50 -23.19 8.45
C LYS A 120 -8.92 -21.77 8.04
N LEU A 121 -8.34 -20.72 8.65
CA LEU A 121 -8.59 -19.34 8.26
C LEU A 121 -7.65 -18.87 7.13
N ALA A 122 -6.39 -19.31 7.14
CA ALA A 122 -5.41 -18.98 6.10
C ALA A 122 -5.84 -19.45 4.70
N LEU A 123 -6.37 -20.68 4.62
CA LEU A 123 -6.81 -21.36 3.40
C LEU A 123 -8.25 -21.04 2.99
N SER A 124 -8.98 -20.27 3.81
CA SER A 124 -10.36 -19.86 3.51
C SER A 124 -10.45 -18.96 2.27
N SER A 125 -11.67 -18.71 1.76
CA SER A 125 -11.95 -17.80 0.63
C SER A 125 -11.65 -16.30 0.90
N GLY A 126 -10.95 -16.03 2.01
CA GLY A 126 -10.37 -14.75 2.34
C GLY A 126 -11.38 -13.75 2.89
N ALA A 127 -10.97 -12.49 2.85
CA ALA A 127 -11.84 -11.36 3.15
C ALA A 127 -11.45 -10.14 2.33
N GLN A 128 -12.22 -9.07 2.46
CA GLN A 128 -11.91 -7.80 1.83
C GLN A 128 -10.51 -7.30 2.25
N PRO A 129 -9.56 -7.07 1.31
CA PRO A 129 -8.17 -6.72 1.65
C PRO A 129 -8.02 -5.33 2.30
N CYS A 130 -9.09 -4.55 2.33
CA CYS A 130 -9.16 -3.20 2.90
C CYS A 130 -8.13 -2.23 2.29
N SER A 131 -6.90 -2.18 2.80
CA SER A 131 -5.86 -1.26 2.32
C SER A 131 -4.51 -1.93 2.06
N THR A 132 -4.46 -3.26 1.99
CA THR A 132 -3.29 -4.00 1.46
C THR A 132 -3.28 -3.99 -0.07
N ILE A 133 -4.46 -3.98 -0.72
CA ILE A 133 -4.65 -3.82 -2.18
C ILE A 133 -3.87 -2.64 -2.78
N LYS A 134 -3.58 -1.61 -1.98
CA LYS A 134 -2.79 -0.43 -2.35
C LYS A 134 -1.36 -0.74 -2.78
N LEU A 135 -0.81 -1.92 -2.46
CA LEU A 135 0.47 -2.39 -2.99
C LEU A 135 0.35 -2.71 -4.49
N SER A 136 -0.64 -3.53 -4.86
CA SER A 136 -0.98 -3.83 -6.26
C SER A 136 -1.29 -2.55 -7.04
N VAL A 137 -2.10 -1.63 -6.50
CA VAL A 137 -2.43 -0.36 -7.19
C VAL A 137 -1.22 0.57 -7.32
N ALA A 138 -0.31 0.59 -6.34
CA ALA A 138 0.92 1.37 -6.42
C ALA A 138 1.84 0.84 -7.53
N LEU A 139 2.08 -0.47 -7.55
CA LEU A 139 2.88 -1.12 -8.60
C LEU A 139 2.26 -0.92 -9.98
N ALA A 140 0.94 -1.14 -10.14
CA ALA A 140 0.22 -0.92 -11.39
C ALA A 140 0.40 0.50 -11.94
N ALA A 141 0.40 1.52 -11.08
CA ALA A 141 0.60 2.91 -11.49
C ALA A 141 2.06 3.29 -11.76
N LEU A 142 3.02 2.55 -11.18
CA LEU A 142 4.45 2.70 -11.44
C LEU A 142 4.82 2.01 -12.77
N SER A 143 4.29 0.80 -13.04
CA SER A 143 4.45 0.08 -14.32
C SER A 143 3.80 0.78 -15.51
N GLU A 144 2.94 1.77 -15.25
CA GLU A 144 2.22 2.58 -16.26
C GLU A 144 2.75 4.02 -16.34
N ASP A 145 3.91 4.32 -15.74
CA ASP A 145 4.56 5.63 -15.69
C ASP A 145 3.66 6.80 -15.20
N LEU A 146 2.54 6.51 -14.53
CA LEU A 146 1.57 7.51 -14.08
C LEU A 146 2.10 8.33 -12.88
N ILE A 147 3.00 7.74 -12.10
CA ILE A 147 3.60 8.31 -10.90
C ILE A 147 5.06 7.87 -10.75
N THR A 148 5.84 8.68 -10.04
CA THR A 148 7.00 8.24 -9.26
C THR A 148 6.65 8.36 -7.77
N LYS A 149 7.56 7.97 -6.86
CA LYS A 149 7.32 8.09 -5.43
C LYS A 149 7.04 9.53 -4.96
N ASP A 150 7.54 10.51 -5.71
CA ASP A 150 7.41 11.94 -5.44
C ASP A 150 6.29 12.65 -6.22
N THR A 151 5.60 11.98 -7.15
CA THR A 151 4.50 12.59 -7.92
C THR A 151 3.33 13.02 -7.02
N GLU A 152 3.13 14.35 -6.89
CA GLU A 152 2.11 14.95 -6.05
C GLU A 152 0.69 14.94 -6.68
N ILE A 153 -0.10 13.91 -6.36
CA ILE A 153 -1.52 13.85 -6.75
C ILE A 153 -2.34 14.86 -5.92
N ARG A 154 -3.18 15.65 -6.61
CA ARG A 154 -4.02 16.70 -6.03
C ARG A 154 -5.32 16.13 -5.43
N LEU A 155 -5.33 15.94 -4.11
CA LEU A 155 -6.47 15.40 -3.36
C LEU A 155 -7.58 16.43 -3.04
N GLY A 156 -7.33 17.72 -3.31
CA GLY A 156 -8.33 18.79 -3.14
C GLY A 156 -7.74 20.19 -3.36
N ARG A 157 -8.55 21.25 -3.15
CA ARG A 157 -8.17 22.63 -3.49
C ARG A 157 -6.81 23.07 -2.93
N ARG A 158 -6.47 22.63 -1.70
CA ARG A 158 -5.21 22.91 -0.98
C ARG A 158 -4.51 21.63 -0.48
N SER A 159 -4.82 20.46 -1.04
CA SER A 159 -4.22 19.19 -0.61
C SER A 159 -3.57 18.49 -1.80
N ARG A 160 -2.33 18.08 -1.59
CA ARG A 160 -1.53 17.21 -2.45
C ARG A 160 -0.88 16.13 -1.57
N MET A 161 -0.43 15.05 -2.18
CA MET A 161 0.28 13.97 -1.50
C MET A 161 1.12 13.18 -2.52
N ASN A 162 2.32 12.74 -2.14
CA ASN A 162 3.15 11.82 -2.92
C ASN A 162 2.90 10.35 -2.51
N LEU A 163 3.42 9.38 -3.28
CA LEU A 163 3.16 7.95 -3.07
C LEU A 163 3.66 7.48 -1.70
N THR A 164 4.88 7.88 -1.31
CA THR A 164 5.50 7.56 -0.02
C THR A 164 4.58 7.93 1.15
N THR A 165 4.04 9.15 1.16
CA THR A 165 3.11 9.59 2.19
C THR A 165 1.76 8.88 2.09
N ALA A 166 1.28 8.59 0.87
CA ALA A 166 0.00 7.93 0.63
C ALA A 166 0.00 6.47 1.08
N LEU A 167 1.07 5.70 0.83
CA LEU A 167 1.26 4.34 1.33
C LEU A 167 1.36 4.34 2.86
N ALA A 168 2.28 5.14 3.41
CA ALA A 168 2.56 5.19 4.85
C ALA A 168 1.32 5.58 5.69
N ARG A 169 0.56 6.58 5.23
CA ARG A 169 -0.69 7.03 5.87
C ARG A 169 -1.94 6.35 5.34
N SER A 170 -1.79 5.40 4.41
CA SER A 170 -2.87 4.62 3.79
C SER A 170 -3.99 5.48 3.17
N ASN A 171 -3.66 6.63 2.57
CA ASN A 171 -4.63 7.67 2.18
C ASN A 171 -5.60 7.19 1.08
N ASN A 172 -6.87 7.02 1.43
CA ASN A 172 -7.89 6.53 0.50
C ASN A 172 -8.07 7.45 -0.71
N ALA A 173 -8.10 8.76 -0.54
CA ALA A 173 -8.36 9.70 -1.64
C ALA A 173 -7.26 9.70 -2.71
N TYR A 174 -6.02 9.37 -2.35
CA TYR A 174 -4.91 9.18 -3.30
C TYR A 174 -5.17 7.96 -4.17
N PHE A 175 -5.43 6.80 -3.56
CA PHE A 175 -5.66 5.56 -4.31
C PHE A 175 -7.02 5.53 -5.04
N GLU A 176 -8.04 6.25 -4.55
CA GLU A 176 -9.27 6.49 -5.31
C GLU A 176 -9.02 7.35 -6.56
N ALA A 177 -8.12 8.32 -6.50
CA ALA A 177 -7.74 9.13 -7.65
C ALA A 177 -6.91 8.33 -8.66
N LEU A 178 -5.93 7.58 -8.16
CA LEU A 178 -5.02 6.76 -8.96
C LEU A 178 -5.75 5.62 -9.69
N GLY A 179 -6.66 4.91 -9.02
CA GLY A 179 -7.52 3.91 -9.67
C GLY A 179 -8.42 4.49 -10.76
N ARG A 180 -8.87 5.74 -10.58
CA ARG A 180 -9.64 6.49 -11.61
C ARG A 180 -8.76 7.08 -12.73
N GLN A 181 -7.43 6.99 -12.64
CA GLN A 181 -6.50 7.31 -13.72
C GLN A 181 -6.05 6.05 -14.48
N LEU A 182 -5.90 4.92 -13.79
CA LEU A 182 -5.61 3.62 -14.40
C LEU A 182 -6.78 3.06 -15.23
N GLY A 183 -8.02 3.24 -14.76
CA GLY A 183 -9.17 2.51 -15.30
C GLY A 183 -9.30 1.10 -14.70
N PHE A 184 -10.46 0.47 -14.85
CA PHE A 184 -10.73 -0.84 -14.26
C PHE A 184 -9.89 -1.94 -14.93
N GLU A 185 -9.73 -1.87 -16.24
CA GLU A 185 -9.06 -2.86 -17.08
C GLU A 185 -7.61 -3.05 -16.66
N LYS A 186 -6.87 -1.95 -16.47
CA LYS A 186 -5.47 -1.97 -15.99
C LYS A 186 -5.38 -2.43 -14.54
N VAL A 187 -6.28 -1.94 -13.67
CA VAL A 187 -6.35 -2.36 -12.27
C VAL A 187 -6.62 -3.87 -12.14
N SER A 188 -7.45 -4.44 -13.02
CA SER A 188 -7.73 -5.88 -13.08
C SER A 188 -6.55 -6.68 -13.62
N PHE A 189 -5.96 -6.24 -14.74
CA PHE A 189 -4.77 -6.84 -15.35
C PHE A 189 -3.62 -6.99 -14.34
N TYR A 190 -3.18 -5.89 -13.71
CA TYR A 190 -2.08 -5.94 -12.74
C TYR A 190 -2.46 -6.72 -11.46
N ALA A 191 -3.73 -6.73 -11.04
CA ALA A 191 -4.16 -7.56 -9.93
C ALA A 191 -3.99 -9.06 -10.24
N HIS A 192 -4.39 -9.50 -11.43
CA HIS A 192 -4.23 -10.88 -11.87
C HIS A 192 -2.77 -11.27 -12.09
N GLU A 193 -1.95 -10.39 -12.67
CA GLU A 193 -0.49 -10.60 -12.78
C GLU A 193 0.15 -10.79 -11.39
N PHE A 194 -0.21 -9.98 -10.39
CA PHE A 194 0.26 -10.13 -9.02
C PHE A 194 -0.42 -11.28 -8.22
N GLY A 195 -1.23 -12.09 -8.89
CA GLY A 195 -1.79 -13.34 -8.36
C GLY A 195 -3.10 -13.23 -7.58
N LEU A 196 -3.85 -12.14 -7.74
CA LEU A 196 -5.19 -12.01 -7.17
C LEU A 196 -6.20 -12.77 -8.06
N GLY A 197 -7.20 -13.39 -7.43
CA GLY A 197 -8.23 -14.17 -8.12
C GLY A 197 -7.79 -15.57 -8.60
N GLU A 198 -6.54 -15.97 -8.37
CA GLU A 198 -6.03 -17.32 -8.64
C GLU A 198 -5.52 -17.99 -7.35
N LEU A 199 -5.35 -19.33 -7.34
CA LEU A 199 -4.69 -20.04 -6.24
C LEU A 199 -3.22 -19.59 -6.12
N ALA A 200 -2.77 -19.31 -4.91
CA ALA A 200 -1.39 -18.92 -4.65
C ALA A 200 -0.50 -20.15 -4.41
N GLY A 201 -1.04 -21.23 -3.85
CA GLY A 201 -0.32 -22.46 -3.54
C GLY A 201 -0.13 -23.42 -4.71
N TYR A 202 0.87 -24.30 -4.59
CA TYR A 202 1.04 -25.48 -5.41
C TYR A 202 0.41 -26.70 -4.71
N ASN A 203 -0.81 -27.04 -5.09
CA ASN A 203 -1.58 -28.18 -4.58
C ASN A 203 -1.77 -28.20 -3.04
N ILE A 204 -1.84 -27.03 -2.38
CA ILE A 204 -2.09 -26.95 -0.93
C ILE A 204 -3.54 -27.41 -0.65
N PRO A 205 -3.78 -28.49 0.12
CA PRO A 205 -5.11 -29.04 0.31
C PRO A 205 -6.06 -28.05 1.00
N GLY A 206 -7.25 -27.86 0.42
CA GLY A 206 -8.29 -26.99 0.97
C GLY A 206 -8.13 -25.49 0.66
N GLU A 207 -7.02 -25.05 0.05
CA GLU A 207 -6.84 -23.67 -0.39
C GLU A 207 -8.01 -23.23 -1.28
N GLN A 208 -8.69 -22.16 -0.88
CA GLN A 208 -9.65 -21.46 -1.71
C GLN A 208 -8.95 -20.36 -2.51
N MET A 209 -9.34 -20.19 -3.77
CA MET A 209 -9.04 -18.95 -4.49
C MET A 209 -9.89 -17.80 -3.93
N GLY A 210 -9.30 -16.61 -3.81
CA GLY A 210 -10.03 -15.38 -3.55
C GLY A 210 -10.97 -14.99 -4.71
N ILE A 211 -11.74 -13.92 -4.52
CA ILE A 211 -12.66 -13.39 -5.54
C ILE A 211 -12.12 -12.06 -6.04
N TYR A 212 -11.86 -11.96 -7.35
CA TYR A 212 -11.62 -10.70 -8.03
C TYR A 212 -12.77 -10.46 -9.04
N PRO A 213 -13.42 -9.27 -9.07
CA PRO A 213 -14.51 -9.02 -10.01
C PRO A 213 -14.05 -9.00 -11.48
N GLU A 214 -14.84 -9.62 -12.36
CA GLU A 214 -14.64 -9.58 -13.82
C GLU A 214 -15.02 -8.22 -14.42
N GLU A 215 -15.91 -7.46 -13.77
CA GLU A 215 -16.38 -6.12 -14.16
C GLU A 215 -16.17 -5.09 -13.03
N GLU A 216 -16.12 -3.80 -13.36
CA GLU A 216 -16.06 -2.72 -12.36
C GLU A 216 -17.30 -2.74 -11.45
N ILE A 217 -17.08 -2.73 -10.13
CA ILE A 217 -18.19 -2.62 -9.17
C ILE A 217 -19.01 -1.36 -9.44
N SER A 218 -20.34 -1.43 -9.28
CA SER A 218 -21.22 -0.30 -9.65
C SER A 218 -20.79 1.03 -9.00
N ALA A 219 -20.95 2.14 -9.72
CA ALA A 219 -20.62 3.48 -9.24
C ALA A 219 -21.31 3.87 -7.90
N LYS A 220 -22.42 3.19 -7.52
CA LYS A 220 -23.08 3.33 -6.22
C LYS A 220 -22.23 2.79 -5.05
N LEU A 221 -21.42 1.77 -5.31
CA LEU A 221 -20.38 1.26 -4.40
C LEU A 221 -19.05 2.02 -4.55
N GLY A 222 -18.97 2.97 -5.49
CA GLY A 222 -17.83 3.87 -5.68
C GLY A 222 -16.77 3.40 -6.68
N GLY A 223 -17.05 2.36 -7.46
CA GLY A 223 -16.27 1.99 -8.65
C GLY A 223 -14.83 1.54 -8.38
N VAL A 224 -14.02 1.55 -9.43
CA VAL A 224 -12.58 1.25 -9.45
C VAL A 224 -11.83 2.04 -8.37
N GLY A 225 -12.28 3.26 -8.06
CA GLY A 225 -11.73 4.05 -6.97
C GLY A 225 -11.84 3.37 -5.60
N LYS A 226 -12.99 2.74 -5.29
CA LYS A 226 -13.19 1.98 -4.04
C LYS A 226 -12.57 0.59 -4.07
N MET A 227 -12.48 -0.05 -5.23
CA MET A 227 -11.65 -1.25 -5.41
C MET A 227 -10.20 -0.93 -5.02
N CYS A 228 -9.63 0.14 -5.58
CA CYS A 228 -8.23 0.53 -5.37
C CYS A 228 -7.88 1.02 -3.95
N SER A 229 -8.87 1.51 -3.19
CA SER A 229 -8.62 2.17 -1.90
C SER A 229 -9.14 1.41 -0.67
N PHE A 230 -10.19 0.60 -0.84
CA PHE A 230 -10.84 -0.21 0.19
C PHE A 230 -10.89 -1.72 -0.16
N GLY A 231 -10.42 -2.13 -1.34
CA GLY A 231 -10.60 -3.51 -1.82
C GLY A 231 -12.06 -3.87 -2.04
N GLU A 232 -12.92 -2.87 -2.29
CA GLU A 232 -14.37 -3.09 -2.37
C GLU A 232 -14.71 -4.07 -3.51
N GLY A 233 -15.63 -5.00 -3.26
CA GLY A 233 -15.94 -6.11 -4.18
C GLY A 233 -14.92 -7.27 -4.22
N ILE A 234 -13.68 -7.07 -3.76
CA ILE A 234 -12.61 -8.08 -3.79
C ILE A 234 -12.63 -8.92 -2.50
N SER A 235 -12.34 -10.22 -2.61
CA SER A 235 -11.92 -11.07 -1.50
C SER A 235 -10.51 -11.59 -1.77
N MET A 236 -9.59 -11.38 -0.83
CA MET A 236 -8.18 -11.77 -0.93
C MET A 236 -7.86 -12.75 0.19
N THR A 237 -7.15 -13.84 -0.11
CA THR A 237 -6.70 -14.80 0.91
C THR A 237 -5.37 -14.34 1.55
N PRO A 238 -5.08 -14.74 2.80
CA PRO A 238 -3.76 -14.56 3.40
C PRO A 238 -2.62 -15.11 2.55
N LEU A 239 -2.82 -16.23 1.84
CA LEU A 239 -1.83 -16.80 0.90
C LEU A 239 -1.61 -15.90 -0.32
N GLN A 240 -2.66 -15.39 -0.97
CA GLN A 240 -2.52 -14.44 -2.10
C GLN A 240 -1.76 -13.16 -1.69
N LEU A 241 -2.07 -12.61 -0.51
CA LEU A 241 -1.35 -11.45 0.03
C LEU A 241 0.12 -11.78 0.33
N GLY A 242 0.38 -12.97 0.87
CA GLY A 242 1.73 -13.45 1.17
C GLY A 242 2.58 -13.68 -0.09
N ALA A 243 2.00 -14.25 -1.14
CA ALA A 243 2.67 -14.45 -2.42
C ALA A 243 3.04 -13.12 -3.10
N MET A 244 2.10 -12.17 -3.19
CA MET A 244 2.35 -10.82 -3.72
C MET A 244 3.47 -10.10 -2.95
N VAL A 245 3.45 -10.15 -1.61
CA VAL A 245 4.48 -9.51 -0.78
C VAL A 245 5.82 -10.27 -0.84
N SER A 246 5.81 -11.58 -1.13
CA SER A 246 7.02 -12.36 -1.40
C SER A 246 7.71 -11.96 -2.69
N ALA A 247 6.96 -11.76 -3.78
CA ALA A 247 7.51 -11.21 -5.01
C ALA A 247 8.09 -9.80 -4.83
N ILE A 248 7.44 -8.94 -4.03
CA ILE A 248 8.00 -7.63 -3.64
C ILE A 248 9.29 -7.78 -2.81
N ALA A 249 9.37 -8.77 -1.91
CA ALA A 249 10.51 -8.97 -1.02
C ALA A 249 11.73 -9.65 -1.69
N ASN A 250 11.53 -10.34 -2.82
CA ASN A 250 12.57 -11.09 -3.54
C ASN A 250 13.06 -10.41 -4.84
N GLY A 251 12.41 -9.33 -5.29
CA GLY A 251 12.79 -8.60 -6.51
C GLY A 251 11.85 -8.78 -7.71
N GLY A 252 10.87 -9.69 -7.65
CA GLY A 252 9.81 -9.81 -8.65
C GLY A 252 9.41 -11.24 -9.04
N THR A 253 10.03 -12.27 -8.48
CA THR A 253 9.69 -13.66 -8.81
C THR A 253 8.47 -14.09 -7.99
N LEU A 254 7.32 -14.27 -8.65
CA LEU A 254 6.15 -14.88 -8.00
C LEU A 254 6.35 -16.40 -8.00
N TYR A 255 6.63 -16.97 -6.83
CA TYR A 255 6.59 -18.42 -6.61
C TYR A 255 5.15 -18.87 -6.36
N TYR A 256 4.84 -20.12 -6.70
CA TYR A 256 3.74 -20.81 -6.02
C TYR A 256 4.12 -21.03 -4.56
N LEU A 257 3.19 -20.81 -3.64
CA LEU A 257 3.42 -21.13 -2.23
C LEU A 257 3.41 -22.65 -2.04
N GLN A 258 4.34 -23.16 -1.25
CA GLN A 258 4.48 -24.59 -1.00
C GLN A 258 4.52 -24.82 0.52
N HIS A 259 3.62 -25.66 1.03
CA HIS A 259 3.52 -26.00 2.45
C HIS A 259 3.83 -27.50 2.63
N PRO A 260 5.09 -27.86 2.88
CA PRO A 260 5.46 -29.23 3.22
C PRO A 260 4.74 -29.71 4.48
N THR A 261 4.22 -30.92 4.42
CA THR A 261 3.44 -31.56 5.50
C THR A 261 4.18 -32.71 6.18
N SER A 262 5.42 -33.02 5.75
CA SER A 262 6.32 -33.97 6.41
C SER A 262 7.79 -33.57 6.23
N ALA A 263 8.67 -34.15 7.05
CA ALA A 263 10.12 -33.99 6.92
C ALA A 263 10.65 -34.40 5.53
N ASP A 264 10.11 -35.47 4.93
CA ASP A 264 10.51 -35.90 3.58
C ASP A 264 10.14 -34.87 2.50
N GLN A 265 9.00 -34.18 2.65
CA GLN A 265 8.60 -33.08 1.76
C GLN A 265 9.44 -31.80 1.97
N VAL A 266 10.05 -31.63 3.14
CA VAL A 266 11.04 -30.56 3.39
C VAL A 266 12.41 -30.94 2.80
N ALA A 267 12.82 -32.19 2.94
CA ALA A 267 14.11 -32.70 2.41
C ALA A 267 14.15 -32.75 0.88
N ASN A 268 12.99 -32.99 0.24
CA ASN A 268 12.81 -32.98 -1.22
C ASN A 268 12.10 -31.70 -1.70
N PHE A 269 12.29 -30.58 -1.01
CA PHE A 269 11.67 -29.31 -1.36
C PHE A 269 12.36 -28.66 -2.56
N GLU A 270 11.60 -28.42 -3.63
CA GLU A 270 12.05 -27.69 -4.82
C GLU A 270 11.17 -26.44 -5.07
N PRO A 271 11.73 -25.22 -5.17
CA PRO A 271 10.97 -24.00 -5.46
C PRO A 271 10.27 -24.03 -6.82
N ARG A 272 8.97 -23.69 -6.87
CA ARG A 272 8.22 -23.60 -8.14
C ARG A 272 7.89 -22.16 -8.49
N VAL A 273 8.64 -21.59 -9.43
CA VAL A 273 8.30 -20.29 -10.04
C VAL A 273 6.94 -20.38 -10.74
N LYS A 274 6.08 -19.40 -10.49
CA LYS A 274 4.78 -19.21 -11.15
C LYS A 274 4.86 -18.24 -12.31
N ARG A 275 5.53 -17.10 -12.11
CA ARG A 275 5.91 -16.11 -13.14
C ARG A 275 6.97 -15.15 -12.60
N HIS A 276 7.65 -14.44 -13.49
CA HIS A 276 8.47 -13.28 -13.13
C HIS A 276 7.69 -12.00 -13.43
N LEU A 277 7.75 -11.03 -12.52
CA LEU A 277 7.10 -9.73 -12.61
C LEU A 277 8.18 -8.66 -12.81
N ASP A 278 8.01 -7.78 -13.81
CA ASP A 278 8.92 -6.65 -14.02
C ASP A 278 8.63 -5.50 -13.02
N ILE A 279 8.96 -5.76 -11.76
CA ILE A 279 8.80 -4.82 -10.64
C ILE A 279 10.12 -4.51 -9.93
N ALA A 280 11.24 -5.14 -10.34
CA ALA A 280 12.56 -4.89 -9.75
C ALA A 280 12.94 -3.39 -9.73
N PRO A 281 12.72 -2.60 -10.81
CA PRO A 281 12.99 -1.16 -10.79
C PRO A 281 12.01 -0.35 -9.91
N LEU A 282 10.83 -0.92 -9.61
CA LEU A 282 9.69 -0.23 -8.99
C LEU A 282 9.62 -0.47 -7.46
N ILE A 283 10.25 -1.55 -6.97
CA ILE A 283 10.33 -1.86 -5.54
C ILE A 283 10.91 -0.70 -4.70
N PRO A 284 11.98 0.03 -5.12
CA PRO A 284 12.47 1.20 -4.39
C PRO A 284 11.42 2.32 -4.22
N GLU A 285 10.51 2.49 -5.19
CA GLU A 285 9.50 3.55 -5.19
C GLU A 285 8.35 3.29 -4.20
N ILE A 286 8.03 2.01 -3.93
CA ILE A 286 7.09 1.63 -2.86
C ILE A 286 7.76 1.42 -1.49
N SER A 287 9.07 1.10 -1.47
CA SER A 287 9.81 0.74 -0.25
C SER A 287 9.78 1.86 0.79
N ASP A 288 10.05 3.11 0.39
CA ASP A 288 9.99 4.28 1.28
C ASP A 288 8.60 4.44 1.93
N GLY A 289 7.53 4.12 1.18
CA GLY A 289 6.15 4.16 1.66
C GLY A 289 5.80 3.00 2.61
N MET A 290 6.37 1.81 2.38
CA MET A 290 6.21 0.63 3.23
C MET A 290 7.00 0.74 4.53
N ALA A 291 8.25 1.23 4.48
CA ALA A 291 9.03 1.58 5.66
C ALA A 291 8.35 2.73 6.43
N GLY A 292 7.92 3.77 5.71
CA GLY A 292 7.18 4.91 6.26
C GLY A 292 5.91 4.52 7.04
N ALA A 293 5.24 3.44 6.64
CA ALA A 293 4.09 2.89 7.38
C ALA A 293 4.48 2.48 8.81
N VAL A 294 5.63 1.82 8.98
CA VAL A 294 6.18 1.38 10.28
C VAL A 294 6.87 2.53 11.02
N MET A 295 7.58 3.41 10.32
CA MET A 295 8.34 4.52 10.91
C MET A 295 7.44 5.60 11.50
N PHE A 296 6.45 6.10 10.75
CA PHE A 296 5.59 7.23 11.16
C PHE A 296 4.10 7.05 10.84
N GLY A 297 3.74 5.99 10.09
CA GLY A 297 2.42 5.79 9.51
C GLY A 297 1.47 4.89 10.30
N THR A 298 0.77 4.01 9.58
CA THR A 298 -0.31 3.15 10.10
C THR A 298 0.15 1.83 10.72
N ALA A 299 1.42 1.46 10.58
CA ALA A 299 1.99 0.21 11.10
C ALA A 299 2.95 0.39 12.29
N ARG A 300 3.04 1.61 12.85
CA ARG A 300 3.91 1.97 13.99
C ARG A 300 3.86 1.01 15.20
N SER A 301 2.77 0.27 15.38
CA SER A 301 2.63 -0.72 16.45
C SER A 301 3.64 -1.88 16.39
N VAL A 302 4.31 -2.13 15.25
CA VAL A 302 5.47 -3.05 15.20
C VAL A 302 6.52 -2.64 16.25
N LYS A 303 6.80 -1.32 16.33
CA LYS A 303 7.79 -0.71 17.23
C LYS A 303 7.41 -0.72 18.71
N LEU A 304 6.29 -1.32 19.08
CA LEU A 304 5.97 -1.62 20.49
C LEU A 304 6.70 -2.89 20.99
N ASN A 305 7.18 -3.74 20.07
CA ASN A 305 7.82 -5.01 20.40
C ASN A 305 9.18 -5.19 19.69
N PHE A 306 9.36 -4.62 18.49
CA PHE A 306 10.53 -4.85 17.64
C PHE A 306 10.97 -3.60 16.88
N SER A 307 12.27 -3.31 16.87
CA SER A 307 12.88 -2.16 16.19
C SER A 307 14.32 -2.40 15.72
N GLU A 308 14.82 -3.63 15.82
CA GLU A 308 16.18 -4.04 15.52
C GLU A 308 16.46 -4.04 14.01
N GLU A 309 15.51 -4.54 13.21
CA GLU A 309 15.61 -4.59 11.74
C GLU A 309 14.60 -3.66 11.05
N GLU A 310 14.91 -3.21 9.83
CA GLU A 310 14.01 -2.38 9.04
C GLU A 310 12.83 -3.21 8.49
N ILE A 311 11.66 -3.08 9.13
CA ILE A 311 10.41 -3.72 8.67
C ILE A 311 9.69 -2.83 7.64
N LEU A 312 9.49 -3.37 6.44
CA LEU A 312 8.64 -2.78 5.39
C LEU A 312 7.29 -3.48 5.41
N GLY A 313 6.17 -2.73 5.42
CA GLY A 313 4.85 -3.38 5.41
C GLY A 313 3.65 -2.47 5.15
N LYS A 314 2.47 -3.10 5.04
CA LYS A 314 1.21 -2.42 4.74
C LYS A 314 0.05 -2.97 5.58
N THR A 315 -0.62 -2.08 6.32
CA THR A 315 -1.86 -2.42 7.04
C THR A 315 -3.12 -2.28 6.19
N GLY A 316 -4.12 -3.13 6.45
CA GLY A 316 -5.51 -2.99 6.03
C GLY A 316 -6.47 -2.91 7.22
N THR A 317 -7.55 -2.14 7.10
CA THR A 317 -8.66 -2.12 8.08
C THR A 317 -9.97 -1.74 7.41
N CYS A 318 -11.00 -2.55 7.59
CA CYS A 318 -12.35 -2.32 7.10
C CYS A 318 -13.36 -3.16 7.92
N SER A 319 -14.66 -2.95 7.69
CA SER A 319 -15.74 -3.60 8.43
C SER A 319 -16.83 -4.05 7.43
N LYS A 320 -17.34 -5.28 7.57
CA LYS A 320 -18.41 -5.84 6.72
C LYS A 320 -19.34 -6.69 7.59
N SER A 321 -20.65 -6.48 7.46
CA SER A 321 -21.70 -7.30 8.10
C SER A 321 -21.58 -7.55 9.62
N GLY A 322 -21.03 -6.60 10.39
CA GLY A 322 -20.82 -6.75 11.84
C GLY A 322 -19.50 -7.42 12.24
N THR A 323 -18.67 -7.78 11.25
CA THR A 323 -17.28 -8.20 11.41
C THR A 323 -16.34 -7.06 11.02
N ARG A 324 -15.21 -6.96 11.71
CA ARG A 324 -14.09 -6.08 11.40
C ARG A 324 -12.92 -6.92 10.93
N TYR A 325 -12.12 -6.38 10.01
CA TYR A 325 -10.91 -7.01 9.52
C TYR A 325 -9.68 -6.18 9.86
N GLY A 326 -8.64 -6.85 10.34
CA GLY A 326 -7.33 -6.28 10.60
C GLY A 326 -6.27 -7.03 9.81
N TRP A 327 -5.71 -6.40 8.79
CA TRP A 327 -4.63 -6.97 7.98
C TRP A 327 -3.31 -6.27 8.27
N PHE A 328 -2.22 -7.01 8.28
CA PHE A 328 -0.88 -6.50 8.06
C PHE A 328 -0.07 -7.52 7.26
N ALA A 329 0.65 -7.06 6.25
CA ALA A 329 1.65 -7.85 5.56
C ALA A 329 2.96 -7.08 5.52
N SER A 330 4.07 -7.76 5.79
CA SER A 330 5.40 -7.15 5.92
C SER A 330 6.52 -8.12 5.62
N TYR A 331 7.73 -7.59 5.42
CA TYR A 331 8.97 -8.34 5.52
C TYR A 331 10.01 -7.56 6.32
N ALA A 332 10.93 -8.28 6.95
CA ALA A 332 12.17 -7.71 7.47
C ALA A 332 13.15 -7.55 6.30
N LYS A 333 13.72 -6.35 6.13
CA LYS A 333 14.70 -6.04 5.08
C LYS A 333 16.11 -6.43 5.54
N THR A 334 16.29 -7.73 5.77
CA THR A 334 17.57 -8.33 6.14
C THR A 334 18.26 -8.94 4.92
N ASP A 335 19.58 -9.11 5.01
CA ASP A 335 20.38 -9.86 4.03
C ASP A 335 20.38 -11.37 4.32
N VAL A 336 20.09 -11.76 5.57
CA VAL A 336 19.94 -13.16 6.02
C VAL A 336 18.55 -13.37 6.62
N GLY A 337 17.93 -14.53 6.36
CA GLY A 337 16.66 -14.90 6.99
C GLY A 337 15.50 -13.97 6.61
N ARG A 338 15.48 -13.45 5.37
CA ARG A 338 14.38 -12.59 4.90
C ARG A 338 13.07 -13.37 4.94
N ILE A 339 12.09 -12.87 5.69
CA ILE A 339 10.81 -13.55 5.90
C ILE A 339 9.64 -12.61 5.67
N VAL A 340 8.64 -13.08 4.92
CA VAL A 340 7.35 -12.41 4.77
C VAL A 340 6.40 -12.91 5.83
N THR A 341 5.78 -11.96 6.54
CA THR A 341 4.78 -12.20 7.57
C THR A 341 3.45 -11.61 7.12
N VAL A 342 2.40 -12.42 7.11
CA VAL A 342 1.02 -11.94 6.95
C VAL A 342 0.24 -12.26 8.23
N VAL A 343 -0.35 -11.23 8.83
CA VAL A 343 -1.27 -11.34 9.96
C VAL A 343 -2.65 -10.89 9.50
N PHE A 344 -3.62 -11.80 9.57
CA PHE A 344 -5.02 -11.50 9.29
C PHE A 344 -5.87 -11.78 10.53
N LEU A 345 -6.65 -10.77 10.94
CA LEU A 345 -7.53 -10.81 12.10
C LEU A 345 -8.97 -10.53 11.69
N GLN A 346 -9.91 -11.26 12.28
CA GLN A 346 -11.35 -11.02 12.18
C GLN A 346 -11.99 -10.87 13.57
N GLY A 347 -13.26 -10.45 13.64
CA GLY A 347 -13.98 -10.25 14.90
C GLY A 347 -14.55 -8.85 15.07
N GLY A 348 -14.47 -8.28 16.27
CA GLY A 348 -15.03 -6.96 16.57
C GLY A 348 -13.98 -5.95 17.00
N ARG A 349 -13.59 -5.98 18.27
CA ARG A 349 -12.53 -5.16 18.87
C ARG A 349 -11.71 -6.05 19.82
N PRO A 350 -10.36 -6.01 19.80
CA PRO A 350 -9.49 -5.02 19.16
C PRO A 350 -9.00 -5.40 17.75
N THR A 351 -9.86 -5.91 16.87
CA THR A 351 -9.51 -6.29 15.49
C THR A 351 -9.28 -5.08 14.56
N TYR A 352 -8.04 -4.77 14.19
CA TYR A 352 -7.70 -3.73 13.18
C TYR A 352 -6.22 -3.88 12.73
N GLY A 353 -5.86 -3.24 11.61
CA GLY A 353 -4.54 -3.38 10.96
C GLY A 353 -3.35 -3.01 11.86
N PRO A 354 -3.36 -1.88 12.59
CA PRO A 354 -2.37 -1.62 13.62
C PRO A 354 -2.26 -2.68 14.74
N LYS A 355 -3.31 -3.48 15.03
CA LYS A 355 -3.21 -4.63 15.93
C LYS A 355 -2.55 -5.84 15.26
N ALA A 356 -2.83 -6.07 13.98
CA ALA A 356 -2.11 -7.06 13.18
C ALA A 356 -0.61 -6.71 13.05
N ALA A 357 -0.28 -5.41 12.95
CA ALA A 357 1.09 -4.90 12.97
C ALA A 357 1.77 -5.02 14.35
N GLU A 358 1.03 -4.83 15.46
CA GLU A 358 1.53 -5.13 16.81
C GLU A 358 1.94 -6.61 16.94
N ILE A 359 1.09 -7.53 16.43
CA ILE A 359 1.32 -8.97 16.44
C ILE A 359 2.54 -9.34 15.60
N ALA A 360 2.67 -8.83 14.37
CA ALA A 360 3.88 -9.04 13.56
C ALA A 360 5.15 -8.53 14.27
N GLY A 361 5.08 -7.42 15.02
CA GLY A 361 6.18 -6.97 15.87
C GLY A 361 6.58 -7.99 16.96
N ARG A 362 5.61 -8.69 17.57
CA ARG A 362 5.91 -9.80 18.51
C ARG A 362 6.55 -10.99 17.80
N MET A 363 6.10 -11.31 16.59
CA MET A 363 6.68 -12.39 15.80
C MET A 363 8.13 -12.08 15.43
N TYR A 364 8.42 -10.86 14.95
CA TYR A 364 9.79 -10.44 14.66
C TYR A 364 10.70 -10.45 15.90
N ARG A 365 10.17 -10.08 17.08
CA ARG A 365 10.85 -10.27 18.37
C ARG A 365 11.17 -11.75 18.63
N GLY A 366 10.17 -12.63 18.58
CA GLY A 366 10.36 -14.06 18.84
C GLY A 366 11.35 -14.73 17.88
N LEU A 367 11.34 -14.35 16.59
CA LEU A 367 12.32 -14.79 15.59
C LEU A 367 13.74 -14.29 15.91
N TYR A 368 13.88 -13.01 16.27
CA TYR A 368 15.16 -12.39 16.60
C TYR A 368 15.79 -12.99 17.87
N ASP A 369 15.00 -13.17 18.93
CA ASP A 369 15.45 -13.73 20.21
C ASP A 369 15.90 -15.21 20.06
N HIS A 370 15.41 -15.92 19.04
CA HIS A 370 15.85 -17.27 18.64
C HIS A 370 16.87 -17.27 17.48
N SER A 371 17.54 -16.14 17.22
CA SER A 371 18.62 -16.00 16.22
C SER A 371 18.23 -16.33 14.76
N PHE A 372 16.95 -16.25 14.38
CA PHE A 372 16.50 -16.56 13.01
C PHE A 372 17.15 -15.69 11.92
N PHE A 373 17.44 -14.43 12.25
CA PHE A 373 18.10 -13.47 11.35
C PHE A 373 19.65 -13.55 11.39
N ALA A 374 20.22 -14.40 12.23
CA ALA A 374 21.67 -14.60 12.28
C ALA A 374 22.15 -15.46 11.10
N ALA A 375 23.39 -15.22 10.65
CA ALA A 375 24.05 -16.08 9.67
C ALA A 375 24.18 -17.51 10.23
N LYS A 376 23.41 -18.45 9.67
CA LYS A 376 23.65 -19.89 9.87
C LYS A 376 25.07 -20.20 9.37
N PRO A 377 25.90 -20.95 10.12
CA PRO A 377 27.20 -21.38 9.62
C PRO A 377 27.02 -22.16 8.31
N LEU A 378 27.82 -21.83 7.29
CA LEU A 378 27.86 -22.58 6.04
C LEU A 378 28.11 -24.06 6.34
N LEU A 379 27.31 -24.95 5.75
CA LEU A 379 27.54 -26.38 5.89
C LEU A 379 28.75 -26.77 5.02
N PRO A 380 29.52 -27.83 5.37
CA PRO A 380 30.78 -28.14 4.69
C PRO A 380 30.69 -28.36 3.17
N ASN A 381 29.49 -28.63 2.64
CA ASN A 381 29.24 -28.84 1.22
C ASN A 381 29.14 -27.52 0.43
N ASP A 382 28.62 -26.45 1.03
CA ASP A 382 28.37 -25.15 0.36
C ASP A 382 29.69 -24.47 -0.08
N ALA A 383 30.82 -24.86 0.53
CA ALA A 383 32.15 -24.37 0.22
C ALA A 383 32.80 -25.01 -1.03
N ALA A 384 32.12 -25.96 -1.70
CA ALA A 384 32.61 -26.62 -2.91
C ALA A 384 32.41 -25.76 -4.17
N ASP A 385 31.17 -25.33 -4.45
CA ASP A 385 30.84 -24.67 -5.72
C ASP A 385 31.48 -23.28 -5.88
N VAL A 386 31.62 -22.54 -4.77
CA VAL A 386 32.22 -21.19 -4.71
C VAL A 386 33.67 -21.14 -5.22
N LYS A 387 34.36 -22.29 -5.32
CA LYS A 387 35.75 -22.37 -5.81
C LYS A 387 35.90 -22.59 -7.33
N SER A 388 34.80 -22.67 -8.07
CA SER A 388 34.84 -22.99 -9.51
C SER A 388 35.09 -21.78 -10.43
N GLU A 389 34.70 -20.57 -10.03
CA GLU A 389 34.67 -19.37 -10.90
C GLU A 389 35.85 -18.38 -10.78
N ILE A 390 37.08 -18.86 -10.51
CA ILE A 390 38.28 -18.01 -10.68
C ILE A 390 39.37 -18.75 -11.49
N LYS A 391 39.36 -18.51 -12.81
CA LYS A 391 40.51 -18.77 -13.70
C LYS A 391 41.13 -17.44 -14.14
N PRO A 392 42.39 -17.14 -13.77
CA PRO A 392 43.08 -15.95 -14.28
C PRO A 392 43.36 -16.06 -15.79
N THR A 393 42.99 -15.04 -16.55
CA THR A 393 43.33 -14.93 -17.98
C THR A 393 44.74 -14.39 -18.14
N GLU A 394 45.69 -15.17 -18.67
CA GLU A 394 47.04 -14.69 -18.98
C GLU A 394 47.01 -13.65 -20.11
N ILE A 395 47.36 -12.40 -19.81
CA ILE A 395 47.63 -11.37 -20.82
C ILE A 395 49.13 -11.42 -21.17
N LYS A 396 49.47 -12.10 -22.27
CA LYS A 396 50.85 -12.11 -22.81
C LYS A 396 51.14 -10.83 -23.59
N ALA A 397 51.68 -9.83 -22.90
CA ALA A 397 52.27 -8.65 -23.52
C ALA A 397 53.72 -8.94 -23.98
N THR A 398 53.90 -9.31 -25.25
CA THR A 398 55.24 -9.42 -25.86
C THR A 398 55.64 -8.08 -26.51
N ASN A 399 56.58 -7.36 -25.90
CA ASN A 399 57.43 -6.39 -26.58
C ASN A 399 58.66 -6.04 -25.73
N THR A 400 59.86 -6.25 -26.26
CA THR A 400 61.13 -5.76 -25.71
C THR A 400 62.06 -5.48 -26.90
N PRO A 401 62.66 -4.28 -27.01
CA PRO A 401 63.45 -3.93 -28.19
C PRO A 401 64.93 -4.30 -28.05
N GLN A 402 65.50 -4.85 -29.11
CA GLN A 402 66.91 -4.68 -29.53
C GLN A 402 67.03 -4.96 -31.03
#